data_AF-A0A2N5JQN4-F1
#
_entry.id   AF-A0A2N5JQN4-F1
#
_cell.length_a   1.000
_cell.length_b   1.000
_cell.length_c   1.000
_cell.angle_alpha   90.00
_cell.angle_beta   90.00
_cell.angle_gamma   90.00
#
_symmetry.space_group_name_H-M   'P 1'
#
loop_
_entity.id
_entity.type
_entity.pdbx_description
1 polymer ?
#
loop_
_entity_poly.entity_id
_entity_poly.type
_entity_poly.pdbx_seq_one_letter_code
_entity_poly.pdbx_strand_id
1 'polypeptide(L)'
;MKRWQFGLLFLLAFPGLAQTRSAFTESQLDNYAKAVFTIEQKRDDMLKRAKQLPAWENAARQADRQGVNVCDLKPPEPQLQSLCSEMFRYAKDTIERYGFDSRQFNQITLSQQTDRELQKRLQQKVIELKTSQSQNPPTR
;
A
#
# COMPACT_ATOMS: atom_id res chain seq x y z
N MET A 1 -16.47 -11.09 -14.15
CA MET A 1 -15.18 -11.76 -13.92
C MET A 1 -14.05 -10.85 -14.36
N LYS A 2 -13.41 -10.13 -13.42
CA LYS A 2 -12.09 -9.53 -13.59
C LYS A 2 -11.52 -9.30 -12.19
N ARG A 3 -10.42 -10.00 -11.93
CA ARG A 3 -9.69 -10.17 -10.68
C ARG A 3 -9.68 -8.94 -9.77
N TRP A 4 -10.29 -9.07 -8.60
CA TRP A 4 -9.78 -8.41 -7.39
C TRP A 4 -8.49 -9.13 -7.01
N GLN A 5 -7.40 -8.86 -7.74
CA GLN A 5 -6.08 -9.12 -7.19
C GLN A 5 -5.96 -8.18 -6.01
N PHE A 6 -5.94 -8.75 -4.81
CA PHE A 6 -5.48 -8.10 -3.60
C PHE A 6 -4.21 -7.32 -3.97
N GLY A 7 -4.37 -6.00 -4.12
CA GLY A 7 -3.32 -5.11 -4.56
C GLY A 7 -2.34 -4.87 -3.43
N LEU A 8 -1.59 -5.91 -3.07
CA LEU A 8 -0.38 -5.93 -2.26
C LEU A 8 0.82 -5.37 -3.06
N LEU A 9 0.54 -4.51 -4.04
CA LEU A 9 1.49 -3.97 -5.00
C LEU A 9 1.28 -2.46 -5.08
N PHE A 10 1.86 -1.74 -4.14
CA PHE A 10 2.26 -0.37 -4.43
C PHE A 10 3.62 -0.44 -5.11
N LEU A 11 3.59 -0.18 -6.42
CA LEU A 11 4.74 0.10 -7.26
C LEU A 11 5.44 1.36 -6.74
N LEU A 12 6.40 1.19 -5.84
CA LEU A 12 7.55 2.08 -5.71
C LEU A 12 8.82 1.28 -5.99
N ALA A 13 8.90 0.72 -7.21
CA ALA A 13 10.11 0.07 -7.68
C ALA A 13 11.08 1.14 -8.19
N PHE A 14 11.98 1.61 -7.32
CA PHE A 14 13.21 2.26 -7.78
C PHE A 14 14.19 1.17 -8.24
N PRO A 15 14.80 1.28 -9.44
CA PRO A 15 15.74 0.28 -9.92
C PRO A 15 17.04 0.35 -9.11
N GLY A 16 17.32 -0.68 -8.33
CA GLY A 16 18.58 -0.88 -7.61
C GLY A 16 18.80 -2.37 -7.38
N LEU A 17 19.79 -2.93 -8.07
CA LEU A 17 20.19 -4.33 -7.94
C LEU A 17 20.85 -4.58 -6.58
N ALA A 18 20.27 -5.47 -5.78
CA ALA A 18 21.00 -6.28 -4.80
C ALA A 18 20.11 -7.44 -4.33
N GLN A 19 20.36 -8.64 -4.86
CA GLN A 19 19.72 -9.87 -4.41
C GLN A 19 20.41 -10.39 -3.14
N THR A 20 20.02 -9.85 -2.00
CA THR A 20 20.33 -10.44 -0.69
C THR A 20 19.24 -11.47 -0.36
N ARG A 21 19.62 -12.73 -0.09
CA ARG A 21 18.78 -13.67 0.69
C ARG A 21 18.39 -12.95 1.97
N SER A 22 17.18 -12.42 2.03
CA SER A 22 16.78 -11.52 3.09
C SER A 22 16.35 -12.33 4.32
N ALA A 23 17.26 -12.45 5.28
CA ALA A 23 16.98 -12.92 6.64
C ALA A 23 16.19 -11.84 7.40
N PHE A 24 14.96 -11.54 6.96
CA PHE A 24 14.07 -10.68 7.73
C PHE A 24 13.65 -11.41 9.01
N THR A 25 13.79 -10.72 10.14
CA THR A 25 13.34 -11.23 11.43
C THR A 25 11.80 -11.30 11.48
N GLU A 26 11.24 -12.17 12.32
CA GLU A 26 9.78 -12.25 12.48
C GLU A 26 9.17 -10.91 12.91
N SER A 27 9.84 -10.17 13.80
CA SER A 27 9.37 -8.85 14.25
C SER A 27 9.35 -7.82 13.11
N GLN A 28 10.32 -7.86 12.19
CA GLN A 28 10.29 -7.02 10.98
C GLN A 28 9.12 -7.41 10.09
N LEU A 29 8.84 -8.71 9.90
CA LEU A 29 7.71 -9.13 9.09
C LEU A 29 6.36 -8.78 9.72
N ASP A 30 6.24 -8.87 11.04
CA ASP A 30 5.06 -8.44 11.79
C ASP A 30 4.81 -6.94 11.66
N ASN A 31 5.84 -6.13 11.88
CA ASN A 31 5.73 -4.68 11.77
C ASN A 31 5.46 -4.25 10.33
N TYR A 32 6.07 -4.91 9.35
CA TYR A 32 5.78 -4.67 7.94
C TYR A 32 4.32 -4.99 7.60
N ALA A 33 3.80 -6.15 8.04
CA ALA A 33 2.41 -6.53 7.84
C ALA A 33 1.44 -5.54 8.48
N LYS A 34 1.72 -5.07 9.70
CA LYS A 34 0.93 -4.04 10.40
C LYS A 34 0.95 -2.71 9.65
N ALA A 35 2.11 -2.28 9.15
CA ALA A 35 2.26 -1.07 8.36
C ALA A 35 1.44 -1.16 7.07
N VAL A 36 1.63 -2.22 6.28
CA VAL A 36 0.87 -2.47 5.04
C VAL A 36 -0.62 -2.48 5.33
N PHE A 37 -1.06 -3.25 6.32
CA PHE A 37 -2.47 -3.34 6.68
C PHE A 37 -3.07 -1.98 7.04
N THR A 38 -2.37 -1.18 7.84
CA THR A 38 -2.78 0.18 8.23
C THR A 38 -2.88 1.12 7.02
N ILE A 39 -1.89 1.08 6.14
CA ILE A 39 -1.85 1.89 4.91
C ILE A 39 -2.99 1.51 3.97
N GLU A 40 -3.28 0.22 3.85
CA GLU A 40 -4.35 -0.31 3.01
C GLU A 40 -5.74 0.12 3.52
N GLN A 41 -5.97 0.14 4.83
CA GLN A 41 -7.20 0.69 5.41
C GLN A 41 -7.39 2.16 5.05
N LYS A 42 -6.33 2.97 5.19
CA LYS A 42 -6.38 4.39 4.80
C LYS A 42 -6.60 4.55 3.30
N ARG A 43 -5.99 3.71 2.47
CA ARG A 43 -6.16 3.70 1.02
C ARG A 43 -7.61 3.50 0.63
N ASP A 44 -8.28 2.52 1.24
CA ASP A 44 -9.69 2.23 0.97
C ASP A 44 -10.58 3.41 1.33
N ASP A 45 -10.34 4.04 2.48
CA ASP A 45 -11.10 5.22 2.91
C ASP A 45 -10.86 6.44 2.01
N MET A 46 -9.62 6.63 1.55
CA MET A 46 -9.28 7.68 0.59
C MET A 46 -9.87 7.42 -0.78
N LEU A 47 -9.91 6.17 -1.24
CA LEU A 47 -10.56 5.81 -2.49
C LEU A 47 -12.07 6.07 -2.43
N LYS A 48 -12.71 5.78 -1.29
CA LYS A 48 -14.12 6.14 -1.08
C LYS A 48 -14.32 7.66 -1.17
N ARG A 49 -13.48 8.46 -0.52
CA ARG A 49 -13.53 9.94 -0.58
C ARG A 49 -13.29 10.46 -2.00
N ALA A 50 -12.28 9.93 -2.69
CA ALA A 50 -11.94 10.31 -4.06
C ALA A 50 -13.11 10.07 -5.01
N LYS A 51 -13.78 8.92 -4.91
CA LYS A 51 -14.96 8.56 -5.71
C LYS A 51 -16.16 9.51 -5.54
N GLN A 52 -16.20 10.33 -4.48
CA GLN A 52 -17.24 11.34 -4.28
C GLN A 52 -16.92 12.67 -5.00
N LEU A 53 -15.71 12.83 -5.52
CA LEU A 53 -15.31 14.06 -6.21
C LEU A 53 -15.77 14.04 -7.67
N PRO A 54 -16.32 15.15 -8.21
CA PRO A 54 -16.76 15.23 -9.61
C PRO A 54 -15.65 14.87 -10.62
N ALA A 55 -14.40 15.16 -10.28
CA ALA A 55 -13.25 14.90 -11.14
C ALA A 55 -12.83 13.42 -11.21
N TRP A 56 -13.34 12.57 -10.32
CA TRP A 56 -12.88 11.17 -10.18
C TRP A 56 -12.98 10.38 -11.47
N GLU A 57 -14.15 10.37 -12.11
CA GLU A 57 -14.36 9.51 -13.28
C GLU A 57 -13.44 9.88 -14.44
N ASN A 58 -13.23 11.18 -14.65
CA ASN A 58 -12.36 11.65 -15.72
C ASN A 58 -10.90 11.30 -15.43
N ALA A 59 -10.44 11.57 -14.20
CA ALA A 59 -9.08 11.23 -13.77
C ALA A 59 -8.83 9.72 -13.82
N ALA A 60 -9.78 8.89 -13.36
CA ALA A 60 -9.68 7.44 -13.42
C ALA A 60 -9.58 6.92 -14.86
N ARG A 61 -10.42 7.43 -15.78
CA ARG A 61 -10.34 7.08 -17.21
C ARG A 61 -9.04 7.55 -17.86
N GLN A 62 -8.51 8.69 -17.44
CA GLN A 62 -7.23 9.18 -17.95
C GLN A 62 -6.08 8.32 -17.46
N ALA A 63 -6.07 7.97 -16.18
CA ALA A 63 -5.07 7.13 -15.55
C ALA A 63 -5.02 5.74 -16.20
N ASP A 64 -6.19 5.13 -16.42
CA ASP A 64 -6.33 3.85 -17.12
C ASP A 64 -5.77 3.90 -18.55
N ARG A 65 -6.12 4.95 -19.33
CA ARG A 65 -5.59 5.16 -20.69
C ARG A 65 -4.07 5.34 -20.73
N GLN A 66 -3.49 5.93 -19.68
CA GLN A 66 -2.05 6.16 -19.57
C GLN A 66 -1.30 5.00 -18.90
N GLY A 67 -2.00 3.99 -18.37
CA GLY A 67 -1.40 2.90 -17.62
C GLY A 67 -0.72 3.35 -16.32
N VAL A 68 -1.21 4.42 -15.69
CA VAL A 68 -0.68 4.99 -14.43
C VAL A 68 -1.74 5.01 -13.34
N ASN A 69 -1.36 5.29 -12.10
CA ASN A 69 -2.33 5.55 -11.04
C ASN A 69 -2.86 6.98 -11.13
N VAL A 70 -4.04 7.22 -10.55
CA VAL A 70 -4.64 8.57 -10.47
C VAL A 70 -3.70 9.61 -9.83
N CYS A 71 -2.95 9.21 -8.81
CA CYS A 71 -1.98 10.10 -8.16
C CYS A 71 -0.72 10.37 -8.98
N ASP A 72 -0.48 9.62 -10.06
CA ASP A 72 0.69 9.73 -10.94
C ASP A 72 0.39 10.48 -12.24
N LEU A 73 -0.85 10.95 -12.43
CA LEU A 73 -1.27 11.71 -13.60
C LEU A 73 -0.46 13.00 -13.79
N LYS A 74 -0.14 13.30 -15.05
CA LYS A 74 0.54 14.54 -15.45
C LYS A 74 -0.24 15.23 -16.58
N PRO A 75 -0.80 16.44 -16.36
CA PRO A 75 -0.83 17.18 -15.08
C PRO A 75 -1.71 16.50 -14.02
N PRO A 76 -1.46 16.74 -12.71
CA PRO A 76 -2.30 16.20 -11.65
C PRO A 76 -3.68 16.86 -11.65
N GLU A 77 -4.72 16.10 -11.32
CA GLU A 77 -6.07 16.62 -11.13
C GLU A 77 -6.16 17.40 -9.81
N PRO A 78 -6.43 18.73 -9.83
CA PRO A 78 -6.33 19.57 -8.63
C PRO A 78 -7.18 19.11 -7.45
N GLN A 79 -8.39 18.61 -7.70
CA GLN A 79 -9.28 18.13 -6.64
C GLN A 79 -8.77 16.84 -5.97
N LEU A 80 -7.96 16.05 -6.67
CA LEU A 80 -7.41 14.78 -6.19
C LEU A 80 -6.00 14.94 -5.61
N GLN A 81 -5.29 16.01 -5.96
CA GLN A 81 -3.92 16.25 -5.52
C GLN A 81 -3.78 16.32 -3.99
N SER A 82 -4.76 16.93 -3.29
CA SER A 82 -4.76 17.01 -1.83
C SER A 82 -4.90 15.62 -1.19
N LEU A 83 -5.79 14.77 -1.72
CA LEU A 83 -5.98 13.39 -1.27
C LEU A 83 -4.74 12.53 -1.51
N CYS A 84 -4.11 12.66 -2.68
CA CYS A 84 -2.86 11.97 -2.98
C CYS A 84 -1.73 12.41 -2.05
N SER A 85 -1.61 13.71 -1.77
CA SER A 85 -0.61 14.24 -0.84
C SER A 85 -0.85 13.76 0.61
N GLU A 86 -2.11 13.73 1.04
CA GLU A 86 -2.50 13.17 2.35
C GLU A 86 -2.15 11.68 2.43
N MET A 87 -2.37 10.91 1.35
CA MET A 87 -2.04 9.49 1.29
C MET A 87 -0.53 9.24 1.41
N PHE A 88 0.27 9.96 0.64
CA PHE A 88 1.73 9.81 0.65
C PHE A 88 2.32 10.16 2.02
N ARG A 89 1.82 11.24 2.65
CA ARG A 89 2.23 11.61 4.01
C ARG A 89 1.84 10.53 5.01
N TYR A 90 0.59 10.08 4.98
CA TYR A 90 0.11 9.03 5.88
C TYR A 90 0.93 7.74 5.75
N ALA A 91 1.23 7.32 4.51
CA ALA A 91 2.04 6.14 4.26
C ALA A 91 3.44 6.30 4.85
N LYS A 92 4.10 7.44 4.61
CA LYS A 92 5.42 7.73 5.18
C LYS A 92 5.41 7.69 6.71
N ASP A 93 4.50 8.44 7.34
CA ASP A 93 4.39 8.50 8.80
C ASP A 93 4.07 7.13 9.40
N THR A 94 3.29 6.30 8.70
CA THR A 94 2.96 4.93 9.13
C THR A 94 4.18 4.01 9.03
N ILE A 95 4.94 4.07 7.93
CA ILE A 95 6.18 3.32 7.74
C ILE A 95 7.16 3.63 8.89
N GLU A 96 7.36 4.92 9.17
CA GLU A 96 8.24 5.40 10.25
C GLU A 96 7.74 4.94 11.63
N ARG A 97 6.43 5.03 11.90
CA ARG A 97 5.81 4.56 13.15
C ARG A 97 6.07 3.09 13.44
N TYR A 98 6.13 2.25 12.41
CA TYR A 98 6.40 0.82 12.55
C TYR A 98 7.90 0.47 12.52
N GLY A 99 8.77 1.48 12.60
CA GLY A 99 10.21 1.30 12.79
C GLY A 99 11.00 1.09 11.50
N PHE A 100 10.46 1.49 10.35
CA PHE A 100 11.16 1.43 9.08
C PHE A 100 11.50 2.81 8.56
N ASP A 101 12.66 2.95 7.93
CA ASP A 101 12.84 3.96 6.90
C ASP A 101 12.26 3.47 5.56
N SER A 102 12.16 4.38 4.58
CA SER A 102 11.62 4.03 3.25
C SER A 102 12.46 2.97 2.54
N ARG A 103 13.78 2.91 2.75
CA ARG A 103 14.66 1.94 2.09
C ARG A 103 14.40 0.54 2.62
N GLN A 104 14.32 0.37 3.94
CA GLN A 104 14.05 -0.90 4.60
C GLN A 104 12.66 -1.44 4.23
N PHE A 105 11.65 -0.56 4.26
CA PHE A 105 10.30 -0.92 3.85
C PHE A 105 10.24 -1.35 2.37
N ASN A 106 10.90 -0.60 1.48
CA ASN A 106 10.99 -0.95 0.07
C ASN A 106 11.75 -2.25 -0.17
N GLN A 107 12.77 -2.54 0.63
CA GLN A 107 13.51 -3.80 0.53
C GLN A 107 12.58 -5.01 0.77
N ILE A 108 11.79 -5.00 1.85
CA ILE A 108 10.81 -6.08 2.10
C ILE A 108 9.78 -6.15 0.97
N THR A 109 9.30 -4.98 0.52
CA THR A 109 8.32 -4.85 -0.57
C THR A 109 8.82 -5.45 -1.89
N LEU A 110 10.09 -5.24 -2.23
CA LEU A 110 10.71 -5.80 -3.43
C LEU A 110 11.02 -7.29 -3.25
N SER A 111 11.57 -7.69 -2.11
CA SER A 111 11.90 -9.09 -1.81
C SER A 111 10.69 -10.00 -1.93
N GLN A 112 9.51 -9.58 -1.42
CA GLN A 112 8.29 -10.40 -1.49
C GLN A 112 7.75 -10.61 -2.92
N GLN A 113 8.18 -9.81 -3.91
CA GLN A 113 7.77 -10.00 -5.31
C GLN A 113 8.48 -11.20 -5.94
N THR A 114 9.68 -11.54 -5.45
CA THR A 114 10.52 -12.63 -5.98
C THR A 114 10.60 -13.84 -5.05
N ASP A 115 10.36 -13.66 -3.75
CA ASP A 115 10.37 -14.72 -2.76
C ASP A 115 8.94 -15.13 -2.39
N ARG A 116 8.51 -16.29 -2.92
CA ARG A 116 7.15 -16.83 -2.68
C ARG A 116 6.90 -17.22 -1.23
N GLU A 117 7.93 -17.67 -0.51
CA GLU A 117 7.76 -18.07 0.89
C GLU A 117 7.59 -16.85 1.77
N LEU A 118 8.39 -15.80 1.53
CA LEU A 118 8.20 -14.50 2.15
C LEU A 118 6.82 -13.91 1.85
N GLN A 119 6.40 -13.95 0.59
CA GLN A 119 5.06 -13.48 0.18
C GLN A 119 3.96 -14.19 0.97
N LYS A 120 4.02 -15.52 1.07
CA LYS A 120 3.03 -16.33 1.80
C LYS A 120 3.00 -15.98 3.28
N ARG A 121 4.18 -15.84 3.92
CA ARG A 121 4.30 -15.46 5.34
C ARG A 121 3.69 -14.08 5.61
N LEU A 122 3.97 -13.11 4.75
CA LEU A 122 3.41 -11.76 4.87
C LEU A 122 1.89 -11.75 4.65
N GLN A 123 1.38 -12.51 3.67
CA GLN A 123 -0.07 -12.64 3.45
C GLN A 123 -0.78 -13.24 4.67
N GLN A 124 -0.20 -14.28 5.27
CA GLN A 124 -0.76 -14.92 6.46
C GLN A 124 -0.87 -13.92 7.62
N LYS A 125 0.19 -13.15 7.89
CA LYS A 125 0.17 -12.10 8.94
C LYS A 125 -0.89 -11.04 8.68
N VAL A 126 -1.08 -10.61 7.42
CA VAL A 126 -2.14 -9.66 7.06
C VAL A 126 -3.55 -10.25 7.26
N ILE A 127 -3.75 -11.53 6.95
CA ILE A 127 -5.02 -12.22 7.20
C ILE A 127 -5.32 -12.28 8.70
N GLU A 128 -4.32 -12.63 9.52
CA GLU A 128 -4.45 -12.68 10.98
C GLU A 128 -4.88 -11.31 11.54
N LEU A 129 -4.21 -10.23 11.12
CA LEU A 129 -4.58 -8.85 11.50
C LEU A 129 -6.03 -8.52 11.15
N LYS A 130 -6.49 -8.92 9.96
CA LYS A 130 -7.87 -8.70 9.52
C LYS A 130 -8.87 -9.47 10.39
N THR A 131 -8.57 -10.72 10.73
CA THR A 131 -9.44 -11.54 11.60
C THR A 131 -9.49 -11.00 13.02
N SER A 132 -8.36 -10.56 13.57
CA SER A 132 -8.29 -10.02 14.94
C SER A 132 -9.01 -8.67 15.09
N GLN A 133 -8.97 -7.80 14.08
CA GLN A 133 -9.77 -6.56 14.09
C GLN A 133 -11.27 -6.83 13.96
N SER A 134 -11.66 -7.85 13.18
CA SER A 134 -13.08 -8.21 13.02
C SER A 134 -13.69 -8.73 14.33
N GLN A 135 -12.86 -9.24 15.25
CA GLN A 135 -13.28 -9.74 16.56
C GLN A 135 -13.32 -8.67 17.66
N ASN A 136 -12.77 -7.48 17.42
CA ASN A 136 -12.77 -6.35 18.35
C ASN A 136 -13.29 -5.09 17.64
N PRO A 137 -14.61 -4.97 17.41
CA PRO A 137 -15.16 -3.74 16.84
C PRO A 137 -14.89 -2.57 17.80
N PRO A 138 -14.54 -1.38 17.29
CA PRO A 138 -14.33 -0.22 18.14
C PRO A 138 -15.64 0.11 18.87
N THR A 139 -15.62 0.03 20.20
CA THR A 139 -16.65 0.59 21.06
C THR A 139 -16.71 2.10 20.81
N ARG A 140 -17.83 2.56 20.24
CA ARG A 140 -18.13 3.99 20.12
C ARG A 140 -18.38 4.60 21.49
#